data_AF-A0A966WXG9-F1
#
_entry.id   AF-A0A966WXG9-F1
#
_cell.length_a   1.000
_cell.length_b   1.000
_cell.length_c   1.000
_cell.angle_alpha   90.00
_cell.angle_beta   90.00
_cell.angle_gamma   90.00
#
_symmetry.space_group_name_H-M   'P 1'
#
loop_
_entity.id
_entity.type
_entity.pdbx_description
1 polymer ?
#
loop_
_entity_poly.entity_id
_entity_poly.type
_entity_poly.pdbx_seq_one_letter_code
_entity_poly.pdbx_strand_id
1 'polypeptide(L)'
;ILAELEQVFGPLQQGLADPEVFALRQLERRLFRAWCQWLCYCEGEGPHTLAAEQHFIRMATLVEQALEATPGPFFLEVFGSADVIFVPYLERMNASLSYYKGYGLRSQHPAIDRWFTALEQRSTYLGTQSDAHTHAHDLPPQMGCCLASGSSAQRAAAAAIDQGPWPTANPAVIETRQPEPQGAALEALARVLRHRELLLTVNPEGGQRGPEARQRLELALRCALTALALEGVPPVAPPAGSAAGLRYLRDRISVPRDMSLHAARRLRQALEATAALDGEAQGPPLPVQHRRDQDPAPFLAARLQAPRS
;
A
#
# COMPACT_ATOMS: atom_id res chain seq x y z
N ILE A 1 -11.24 20.93 2.92
CA ILE A 1 -9.81 20.85 2.55
C ILE A 1 -9.61 21.21 1.09
N LEU A 2 -10.00 20.40 0.10
CA LEU A 2 -9.74 20.74 -1.31
C LEU A 2 -10.33 22.10 -1.72
N ALA A 3 -11.56 22.43 -1.29
CA ALA A 3 -12.17 23.74 -1.55
C ALA A 3 -11.41 24.90 -0.87
N GLU A 4 -10.87 24.69 0.32
CA GLU A 4 -10.05 25.69 1.02
C GLU A 4 -8.71 25.91 0.31
N LEU A 5 -8.09 24.83 -0.18
CA LEU A 5 -6.85 24.92 -0.96
C LEU A 5 -7.09 25.66 -2.28
N GLU A 6 -8.19 25.36 -2.97
CA GLU A 6 -8.60 26.07 -4.19
C GLU A 6 -8.84 27.57 -3.94
N GLN A 7 -9.46 27.95 -2.82
CA GLN A 7 -9.65 29.36 -2.47
C GLN A 7 -8.34 30.12 -2.26
N VAL A 8 -7.31 29.45 -1.72
CA VAL A 8 -6.01 30.07 -1.44
C VAL A 8 -5.11 30.10 -2.67
N PHE A 9 -5.07 29.02 -3.45
CA PHE A 9 -4.09 28.82 -4.52
C PHE A 9 -4.67 28.88 -5.94
N GLY A 10 -5.99 29.01 -6.07
CA GLY A 10 -6.70 28.88 -7.34
C GLY A 10 -7.00 27.42 -7.71
N PRO A 11 -7.85 27.20 -8.73
CA PRO A 11 -8.22 25.87 -9.16
C PRO A 11 -7.06 25.14 -9.85
N LEU A 12 -7.02 23.83 -9.70
CA LEU A 12 -6.14 22.98 -10.49
C LEU A 12 -6.85 22.67 -11.82
N GLN A 13 -6.61 23.53 -12.82
CA GLN A 13 -7.39 23.60 -14.06
C GLN A 13 -8.83 24.05 -13.79
N GLN A 14 -9.82 23.17 -13.92
CA GLN A 14 -11.20 23.45 -13.55
C GLN A 14 -11.39 23.41 -12.03
N GLY A 15 -12.24 24.29 -11.51
CA GLY A 15 -12.55 24.36 -10.08
C GLY A 15 -13.51 23.25 -9.62
N LEU A 16 -13.56 23.00 -8.31
CA LEU A 16 -14.42 21.96 -7.73
C LEU A 16 -15.93 22.19 -7.88
N ALA A 17 -16.32 23.43 -8.22
CA ALA A 17 -17.69 23.83 -8.50
C ALA A 17 -18.01 23.88 -10.00
N ASP A 18 -17.03 23.63 -10.87
CA ASP A 18 -17.25 23.50 -12.30
C ASP A 18 -18.27 22.38 -12.58
N PRO A 19 -19.27 22.59 -13.47
CA PRO A 19 -20.31 21.59 -13.73
C PRO A 19 -19.79 20.22 -14.14
N GLU A 20 -18.71 20.16 -14.93
CA GLU A 20 -18.12 18.90 -15.40
C GLU A 20 -17.41 18.18 -14.23
N VAL A 21 -16.61 18.92 -13.46
CA VAL A 21 -15.94 18.38 -12.25
C VAL A 21 -16.96 17.93 -11.21
N PHE A 22 -18.05 18.67 -11.04
CA PHE A 22 -19.12 18.32 -10.11
C PHE A 22 -19.81 17.01 -10.51
N ALA A 23 -20.12 16.82 -11.79
CA ALA A 23 -20.69 15.58 -12.31
C ALA A 23 -19.78 14.37 -12.08
N LEU A 24 -18.46 14.55 -12.32
CA LEU A 24 -17.44 13.54 -12.04
C LEU A 24 -17.36 13.20 -10.55
N ARG A 25 -17.48 14.19 -9.66
CA ARG A 25 -17.53 13.96 -8.21
C ARG A 25 -18.76 13.14 -7.79
N GLN A 26 -19.90 13.33 -8.44
CA GLN A 26 -21.08 12.48 -8.20
C GLN A 26 -20.86 11.04 -8.69
N LEU A 27 -20.13 10.86 -9.80
CA LEU A 27 -19.72 9.53 -10.26
C LEU A 27 -18.79 8.84 -9.27
N GLU A 28 -17.78 9.56 -8.78
CA GLU A 28 -16.86 9.07 -7.76
C GLU A 28 -17.60 8.57 -6.51
N ARG A 29 -18.56 9.36 -5.98
CA ARG A 29 -19.38 8.94 -4.83
C ARG A 29 -20.23 7.71 -5.09
N ARG A 30 -20.72 7.51 -6.31
CA ARG A 30 -21.45 6.29 -6.70
C ARG A 30 -20.52 5.08 -6.73
N LEU A 31 -19.33 5.23 -7.33
CA LEU A 31 -18.30 4.19 -7.33
C LEU A 31 -17.89 3.80 -5.89
N PHE A 32 -17.63 4.79 -5.04
CA PHE A 32 -17.30 4.57 -3.63
C PHE A 32 -18.36 3.74 -2.90
N ARG A 33 -19.66 4.07 -3.08
CA ARG A 33 -20.74 3.31 -2.44
C ARG A 33 -20.77 1.85 -2.92
N ALA A 34 -20.63 1.62 -4.22
CA ALA A 34 -20.61 0.28 -4.79
C ALA A 34 -19.39 -0.53 -4.30
N TRP A 35 -18.23 0.11 -4.18
CA TRP A 35 -17.04 -0.49 -3.57
C TRP A 35 -17.26 -0.86 -2.11
N CYS A 36 -17.78 0.06 -1.29
CA CYS A 36 -18.09 -0.20 0.11
C CYS A 36 -19.08 -1.35 0.27
N GLN A 37 -20.13 -1.37 -0.56
CA GLN A 37 -21.11 -2.45 -0.58
C GLN A 37 -20.41 -3.79 -0.84
N TRP A 38 -19.57 -3.90 -1.86
CA TRP A 38 -18.90 -5.16 -2.17
C TRP A 38 -17.81 -5.55 -1.15
N LEU A 39 -17.04 -4.58 -0.66
CA LEU A 39 -15.91 -4.82 0.24
C LEU A 39 -16.35 -5.13 1.68
N CYS A 40 -17.36 -4.43 2.19
CA CYS A 40 -17.68 -4.41 3.62
C CYS A 40 -19.03 -5.05 3.97
N TYR A 41 -19.99 -5.09 3.04
CA TYR A 41 -21.37 -5.50 3.32
C TYR A 41 -21.78 -6.72 2.52
N CYS A 42 -22.43 -7.67 3.18
CA CYS A 42 -23.19 -8.73 2.51
C CYS A 42 -24.40 -9.02 3.40
N GLU A 43 -25.56 -8.48 3.03
CA GLU A 43 -26.81 -8.86 3.70
C GLU A 43 -27.13 -10.32 3.37
N GLY A 44 -27.23 -11.18 4.39
CA GLY A 44 -27.77 -12.54 4.29
C GLY A 44 -26.92 -13.61 3.59
N GLU A 45 -25.87 -13.25 2.83
CA GLU A 45 -25.12 -14.22 2.00
C GLU A 45 -23.59 -13.99 2.05
N GLY A 46 -22.91 -14.60 3.04
CA GLY A 46 -21.44 -14.75 3.07
C GLY A 46 -20.62 -13.46 2.84
N PRO A 47 -19.31 -13.52 2.55
CA PRO A 47 -18.50 -12.33 2.21
C PRO A 47 -18.46 -12.00 0.70
N HIS A 48 -19.13 -12.79 -0.16
CA HIS A 48 -19.23 -12.61 -1.61
C HIS A 48 -20.67 -12.70 -2.07
N THR A 49 -21.21 -11.62 -2.64
CA THR A 49 -22.40 -11.69 -3.48
C THR A 49 -22.06 -11.27 -4.91
N LEU A 50 -22.45 -12.12 -5.86
CA LEU A 50 -22.28 -11.85 -7.30
C LEU A 50 -22.95 -10.54 -7.72
N ALA A 51 -24.07 -10.19 -7.07
CA ALA A 51 -24.79 -8.95 -7.34
C ALA A 51 -24.00 -7.69 -6.97
N ALA A 52 -23.28 -7.69 -5.83
CA ALA A 52 -22.47 -6.55 -5.41
C ALA A 52 -21.23 -6.38 -6.30
N GLU A 53 -20.58 -7.48 -6.68
CA GLU A 53 -19.49 -7.49 -7.66
C GLU A 53 -19.93 -6.90 -9.00
N GLN A 54 -21.04 -7.40 -9.56
CA GLN A 54 -21.59 -6.88 -10.81
C GLN A 54 -21.99 -5.40 -10.70
N HIS A 55 -22.48 -4.96 -9.54
CA HIS A 55 -22.79 -3.54 -9.33
C HIS A 55 -21.53 -2.68 -9.34
N PHE A 56 -20.47 -3.09 -8.65
CA PHE A 56 -19.18 -2.40 -8.70
C PHE A 56 -18.64 -2.33 -10.13
N ILE A 57 -18.61 -3.45 -10.85
CA ILE A 57 -18.14 -3.51 -12.24
C ILE A 57 -18.90 -2.51 -13.11
N ARG A 58 -20.24 -2.43 -13.00
CA ARG A 58 -21.02 -1.43 -13.73
C ARG A 58 -20.60 0.01 -13.41
N MET A 59 -20.31 0.33 -12.15
CA MET A 59 -19.86 1.67 -11.77
C MET A 59 -18.43 1.95 -12.26
N ALA A 60 -17.53 0.97 -12.22
CA ALA A 60 -16.19 1.09 -12.77
C ALA A 60 -16.21 1.29 -14.31
N THR A 61 -17.12 0.62 -15.02
CA THR A 61 -17.34 0.87 -16.46
C THR A 61 -17.81 2.29 -16.74
N LEU A 62 -18.69 2.88 -15.91
CA LEU A 62 -19.07 4.29 -16.06
C LEU A 62 -17.88 5.24 -15.85
N VAL A 63 -16.94 4.87 -14.98
CA VAL A 63 -15.69 5.62 -14.80
C VAL A 63 -14.78 5.50 -16.02
N GLU A 64 -14.66 4.31 -16.63
CA GLU A 64 -13.94 4.17 -17.91
C GLU A 64 -14.58 5.01 -19.01
N GLN A 65 -15.92 5.01 -19.12
CA GLN A 65 -16.61 5.87 -20.09
C GLN A 65 -16.33 7.35 -19.87
N ALA A 66 -16.21 7.79 -18.61
CA ALA A 66 -15.85 9.17 -18.29
C ALA A 66 -14.39 9.48 -18.66
N LEU A 67 -13.45 8.55 -18.43
CA LEU A 67 -12.05 8.69 -18.85
C LEU A 67 -11.89 8.72 -20.39
N GLU A 68 -12.75 8.02 -21.12
CA GLU A 68 -12.73 7.98 -22.59
C GLU A 68 -13.56 9.10 -23.25
N ALA A 69 -14.23 9.94 -22.47
CA ALA A 69 -15.07 11.01 -23.00
C ALA A 69 -14.26 12.14 -23.66
N THR A 70 -13.02 12.32 -23.22
CA THR A 70 -12.08 13.32 -23.74
C THR A 70 -10.79 12.67 -24.22
N PRO A 71 -10.10 13.24 -25.23
CA PRO A 71 -8.77 12.74 -25.62
C PRO A 71 -7.77 12.81 -24.47
N GLY A 72 -6.97 11.76 -24.30
CA GLY A 72 -5.92 11.69 -23.28
C GLY A 72 -6.25 10.70 -22.16
N PRO A 73 -5.39 10.61 -21.14
CA PRO A 73 -5.53 9.61 -20.08
C PRO A 73 -6.26 10.11 -18.82
N PHE A 74 -6.62 11.39 -18.77
CA PHE A 74 -7.25 12.03 -17.61
C PHE A 74 -8.75 12.20 -17.83
N PHE A 75 -9.50 12.50 -16.77
CA PHE A 75 -10.97 12.66 -16.86
C PHE A 75 -11.41 13.84 -17.74
N LEU A 76 -10.54 14.83 -17.91
CA LEU A 76 -10.69 15.95 -18.82
C LEU A 76 -9.42 16.05 -19.68
N GLU A 77 -9.35 17.01 -20.60
CA GLU A 77 -8.23 17.15 -21.56
C GLU A 77 -6.84 17.22 -20.90
N VAL A 78 -6.77 17.71 -19.66
CA VAL A 78 -5.54 17.84 -18.87
C VAL A 78 -5.76 17.39 -17.43
N PHE A 79 -4.70 16.93 -16.78
CA PHE A 79 -4.73 16.59 -15.35
C PHE A 79 -5.24 17.76 -14.51
N GLY A 80 -6.26 17.51 -13.70
CA GLY A 80 -6.95 18.57 -12.96
C GLY A 80 -7.57 18.12 -11.64
N SER A 81 -8.42 18.98 -11.08
CA SER A 81 -9.18 18.72 -9.85
C SER A 81 -9.99 17.42 -9.92
N ALA A 82 -10.54 17.09 -11.09
CA ALA A 82 -11.26 15.84 -11.31
C ALA A 82 -10.41 14.61 -10.96
N ASP A 83 -9.19 14.53 -11.49
CA ASP A 83 -8.29 13.40 -11.22
C ASP A 83 -7.93 13.30 -9.73
N VAL A 84 -7.58 14.43 -9.11
CA VAL A 84 -7.20 14.50 -7.68
C VAL A 84 -8.29 13.95 -6.76
N ILE A 85 -9.57 14.16 -7.09
CA ILE A 85 -10.70 13.63 -6.32
C ILE A 85 -10.73 12.09 -6.38
N PHE A 86 -10.41 11.49 -7.52
CA PHE A 86 -10.46 10.04 -7.72
C PHE A 86 -9.25 9.28 -7.16
N VAL A 87 -8.05 9.90 -7.16
CA VAL A 87 -6.78 9.29 -6.67
C VAL A 87 -6.94 8.47 -5.39
N PRO A 88 -7.37 9.03 -4.25
CA PRO A 88 -7.37 8.28 -2.99
C PRO A 88 -8.33 7.10 -3.00
N TYR A 89 -9.41 7.15 -3.79
CA TYR A 89 -10.41 6.11 -3.83
C TYR A 89 -10.02 4.98 -4.77
N LEU A 90 -9.56 5.30 -5.99
CA LEU A 90 -9.11 4.28 -6.93
C LEU A 90 -7.86 3.55 -6.43
N GLU A 91 -6.93 4.22 -5.74
CA GLU A 91 -5.77 3.53 -5.12
C GLU A 91 -6.20 2.52 -4.07
N ARG A 92 -7.07 2.93 -3.14
CA ARG A 92 -7.61 2.06 -2.09
C ARG A 92 -8.43 0.91 -2.69
N MET A 93 -9.23 1.18 -3.72
CA MET A 93 -9.99 0.15 -4.44
C MET A 93 -9.06 -0.85 -5.12
N ASN A 94 -8.03 -0.38 -5.84
CA ASN A 94 -7.06 -1.25 -6.50
C ASN A 94 -6.41 -2.20 -5.49
N ALA A 95 -5.91 -1.68 -4.37
CA ALA A 95 -5.29 -2.51 -3.33
C ALA A 95 -6.27 -3.48 -2.65
N SER A 96 -7.41 -2.96 -2.15
CA SER A 96 -8.35 -3.74 -1.35
C SER A 96 -9.11 -4.79 -2.16
N LEU A 97 -9.46 -4.52 -3.41
CA LEU A 97 -10.13 -5.50 -4.26
C LEU A 97 -9.19 -6.63 -4.66
N SER A 98 -7.92 -6.33 -4.94
CA SER A 98 -6.91 -7.37 -5.13
C SER A 98 -6.78 -8.24 -3.88
N TYR A 99 -6.60 -7.61 -2.70
CA TYR A 99 -6.38 -8.33 -1.45
C TYR A 99 -7.59 -9.13 -0.96
N TYR A 100 -8.76 -8.50 -0.87
CA TYR A 100 -9.96 -9.08 -0.26
C TYR A 100 -10.85 -9.82 -1.25
N LYS A 101 -10.73 -9.57 -2.56
CA LYS A 101 -11.60 -10.17 -3.58
C LYS A 101 -10.84 -10.96 -4.65
N GLY A 102 -9.52 -10.81 -4.75
CA GLY A 102 -8.73 -11.38 -5.86
C GLY A 102 -9.00 -10.67 -7.19
N TYR A 103 -9.55 -9.46 -7.15
CA TYR A 103 -10.01 -8.72 -8.32
C TYR A 103 -8.99 -7.63 -8.68
N GLY A 104 -8.32 -7.77 -9.82
CA GLY A 104 -7.37 -6.79 -10.32
C GLY A 104 -8.05 -5.63 -11.03
N LEU A 105 -8.29 -4.52 -10.33
CA LEU A 105 -8.97 -3.35 -10.91
C LEU A 105 -8.29 -2.89 -12.21
N ARG A 106 -6.96 -2.70 -12.18
CA ARG A 106 -6.18 -2.26 -13.35
C ARG A 106 -6.12 -3.30 -14.48
N SER A 107 -6.15 -4.60 -14.17
CA SER A 107 -6.16 -5.62 -15.22
C SER A 107 -7.51 -5.74 -15.93
N GLN A 108 -8.60 -5.42 -15.22
CA GLN A 108 -9.97 -5.55 -15.72
C GLN A 108 -10.48 -4.26 -16.41
N HIS A 109 -9.90 -3.10 -16.08
CA HIS A 109 -10.31 -1.79 -16.58
C HIS A 109 -9.14 -1.03 -17.23
N PRO A 110 -8.90 -1.24 -18.55
CA PRO A 110 -7.76 -0.65 -19.25
C PRO A 110 -7.71 0.89 -19.24
N ALA A 111 -8.85 1.59 -19.23
CA ALA A 111 -8.84 3.06 -19.15
C ALA A 111 -8.40 3.54 -17.76
N ILE A 112 -8.84 2.84 -16.69
CA ILE A 112 -8.36 3.10 -15.32
C ILE A 112 -6.85 2.82 -15.21
N ASP A 113 -6.35 1.74 -15.84
CA ASP A 113 -4.92 1.45 -15.86
C ASP A 113 -4.11 2.52 -16.61
N ARG A 114 -4.61 3.01 -17.75
CA ARG A 114 -3.98 4.14 -18.46
C ARG A 114 -3.95 5.40 -17.62
N TRP A 115 -5.04 5.70 -16.91
CA TRP A 115 -5.11 6.82 -15.98
C TRP A 115 -4.06 6.72 -14.86
N PHE A 116 -3.95 5.56 -14.19
CA PHE A 116 -2.87 5.31 -13.23
C PHE A 116 -1.48 5.46 -13.85
N THR A 117 -1.27 4.89 -15.03
CA THR A 117 0.02 4.95 -15.74
C THR A 117 0.42 6.40 -16.07
N ALA A 118 -0.56 7.27 -16.36
CA ALA A 118 -0.35 8.69 -16.59
C ALA A 118 -0.07 9.46 -15.29
N LEU A 119 -0.77 9.13 -14.19
CA LEU A 119 -0.47 9.68 -12.86
C LEU A 119 0.95 9.33 -12.43
N GLU A 120 1.39 8.10 -12.68
CA GLU A 120 2.72 7.59 -12.39
C GLU A 120 3.85 8.33 -13.12
N GLN A 121 3.56 9.12 -14.16
CA GLN A 121 4.54 10.02 -14.79
C GLN A 121 4.76 11.32 -13.99
N ARG A 122 3.98 11.55 -12.93
CA ARG A 122 4.00 12.79 -12.15
C ARG A 122 4.74 12.55 -10.84
N SER A 123 5.83 13.29 -10.61
CA SER A 123 6.60 13.20 -9.36
C SER A 123 5.76 13.50 -8.11
N THR A 124 4.77 14.38 -8.21
CA THR A 124 3.85 14.69 -7.12
C THR A 124 2.97 13.50 -6.74
N TYR A 125 2.56 12.68 -7.71
CA TYR A 125 1.79 11.47 -7.45
C TYR A 125 2.69 10.36 -6.89
N LEU A 126 3.87 10.15 -7.49
CA LEU A 126 4.84 9.17 -6.98
C LEU A 126 5.28 9.46 -5.53
N GLY A 127 5.37 10.74 -5.16
CA GLY A 127 5.66 11.15 -3.78
C GLY A 127 4.54 10.83 -2.77
N THR A 128 3.33 10.51 -3.25
CA THR A 128 2.17 10.17 -2.42
C THR A 128 1.63 8.76 -2.66
N GLN A 129 2.17 8.03 -3.65
CA GLN A 129 1.70 6.71 -4.05
C GLN A 129 1.93 5.69 -2.92
N SER A 130 0.88 4.95 -2.59
CA SER A 130 0.93 3.84 -1.62
C SER A 130 1.10 2.48 -2.29
N ASP A 131 1.46 1.46 -1.51
CA ASP A 131 1.46 0.06 -1.92
C ASP A 131 0.14 -0.66 -1.54
N ALA A 132 -0.05 -1.88 -2.07
CA ALA A 132 -1.25 -2.67 -1.82
C ALA A 132 -1.34 -3.16 -0.37
N HIS A 133 -0.20 -3.53 0.23
CA HIS A 133 -0.13 -3.98 1.62
C HIS A 133 -0.61 -2.90 2.59
N THR A 134 -0.08 -1.68 2.48
CA THR A 134 -0.43 -0.55 3.35
C THR A 134 -1.92 -0.25 3.24
N HIS A 135 -2.45 -0.12 2.02
CA HIS A 135 -3.87 0.15 1.84
C HIS A 135 -4.77 -0.98 2.34
N ALA A 136 -4.45 -2.24 2.05
CA ALA A 136 -5.26 -3.38 2.47
C ALA A 136 -5.38 -3.45 4.00
N HIS A 137 -4.29 -3.16 4.73
CA HIS A 137 -4.27 -3.25 6.20
C HIS A 137 -4.60 -1.94 6.92
N ASP A 138 -4.60 -0.79 6.25
CA ASP A 138 -5.06 0.49 6.82
C ASP A 138 -6.58 0.66 6.76
N LEU A 139 -7.25 -0.03 5.83
CA LEU A 139 -8.69 0.11 5.58
C LEU A 139 -9.60 -0.48 6.66
N PRO A 140 -9.35 -1.68 7.24
CA PRO A 140 -10.27 -2.29 8.21
C PRO A 140 -10.69 -1.35 9.35
N PRO A 141 -9.78 -0.63 10.05
CA PRO A 141 -10.19 0.28 11.11
C PRO A 141 -10.92 1.54 10.61
N GLN A 142 -10.75 1.92 9.34
CA GLN A 142 -11.45 3.07 8.74
C GLN A 142 -12.87 2.70 8.29
N MET A 143 -13.05 1.48 7.81
CA MET A 143 -14.31 0.98 7.22
C MET A 143 -15.16 0.18 8.21
N GLY A 144 -14.61 -0.18 9.38
CA GLY A 144 -15.23 -1.06 10.36
C GLY A 144 -14.99 -2.54 10.07
N CYS A 145 -15.04 -2.95 8.81
CA CYS A 145 -14.62 -4.28 8.35
C CYS A 145 -14.22 -4.28 6.87
N CYS A 146 -13.46 -5.31 6.45
CA CYS A 146 -13.22 -5.65 5.06
C CYS A 146 -13.34 -7.18 4.94
N LEU A 147 -14.20 -7.67 4.06
CA LEU A 147 -14.59 -9.08 4.02
C LEU A 147 -13.84 -9.81 2.92
N ALA A 148 -12.98 -10.75 3.32
CA ALA A 148 -12.23 -11.60 2.41
C ALA A 148 -13.13 -12.63 1.72
N SER A 149 -12.83 -12.88 0.46
CA SER A 149 -13.55 -13.78 -0.41
C SER A 149 -13.56 -15.23 -0.01
N GLY A 150 -12.40 -15.72 0.44
CA GLY A 150 -12.16 -17.14 0.50
C GLY A 150 -12.09 -17.82 -0.87
N SER A 151 -12.07 -17.10 -2.00
CA SER A 151 -11.73 -17.70 -3.29
C SER A 151 -10.23 -18.04 -3.36
N SER A 152 -9.86 -18.95 -4.25
CA SER A 152 -8.45 -19.27 -4.51
C SER A 152 -7.68 -18.06 -5.05
N ALA A 153 -8.30 -17.30 -5.96
CA ALA A 153 -7.74 -16.07 -6.52
C ALA A 153 -7.45 -15.03 -5.43
N GLN A 154 -8.40 -14.84 -4.50
CA GLN A 154 -8.22 -13.94 -3.37
C GLN A 154 -7.08 -14.37 -2.45
N ARG A 155 -7.04 -15.65 -2.04
CA ARG A 155 -5.95 -16.16 -1.19
C ARG A 155 -4.59 -16.00 -1.87
N ALA A 156 -4.51 -16.27 -3.17
CA ALA A 156 -3.29 -16.10 -3.95
C ALA A 156 -2.85 -14.62 -4.03
N ALA A 157 -3.81 -13.69 -4.18
CA ALA A 157 -3.51 -12.26 -4.19
C ALA A 157 -3.08 -11.74 -2.81
N ALA A 158 -3.77 -12.14 -1.73
CA ALA A 158 -3.39 -11.78 -0.37
C ALA A 158 -1.99 -12.31 -0.01
N ALA A 159 -1.70 -13.58 -0.32
CA ALA A 159 -0.37 -14.15 -0.11
C ALA A 159 0.72 -13.40 -0.91
N ALA A 160 0.44 -13.07 -2.18
CA ALA A 160 1.38 -12.29 -3.00
C ALA A 160 1.63 -10.88 -2.44
N ILE A 161 0.62 -10.25 -1.85
CA ILE A 161 0.73 -8.91 -1.24
C ILE A 161 1.52 -8.96 0.08
N ASP A 162 1.22 -9.93 0.97
CA ASP A 162 1.78 -10.00 2.31
C ASP A 162 3.16 -10.70 2.37
N GLN A 163 3.39 -11.68 1.50
CA GLN A 163 4.55 -12.59 1.55
C GLN A 163 5.43 -12.53 0.30
N GLY A 164 4.98 -11.86 -0.75
CA GLY A 164 5.72 -11.71 -1.99
C GLY A 164 5.64 -12.93 -2.92
N PRO A 165 6.58 -13.06 -3.88
CA PRO A 165 7.70 -12.15 -4.13
C PRO A 165 7.24 -10.76 -4.57
N TRP A 166 8.09 -9.75 -4.38
CA TRP A 166 7.85 -8.38 -4.85
C TRP A 166 8.89 -7.98 -5.92
N PRO A 167 8.46 -7.58 -7.14
CA PRO A 167 7.09 -7.58 -7.64
C PRO A 167 6.54 -9.02 -7.81
N THR A 168 5.22 -9.15 -7.71
CA THR A 168 4.55 -10.44 -7.88
C THR A 168 4.14 -10.68 -9.33
N ALA A 169 4.08 -11.94 -9.75
CA ALA A 169 3.51 -12.35 -11.03
C ALA A 169 1.97 -12.47 -11.00
N ASN A 170 1.33 -12.26 -9.84
CA ASN A 170 -0.12 -12.32 -9.75
C ASN A 170 -0.76 -11.19 -10.56
N PRO A 171 -1.57 -11.50 -11.60
CA PRO A 171 -2.11 -10.48 -12.50
C PRO A 171 -3.12 -9.55 -11.82
N ALA A 172 -3.69 -9.96 -10.69
CA ALA A 172 -4.58 -9.12 -9.91
C ALA A 172 -3.83 -8.02 -9.13
N VAL A 173 -2.51 -8.11 -8.99
CA VAL A 173 -1.71 -7.20 -8.14
C VAL A 173 -0.85 -6.31 -9.02
N ILE A 174 -1.39 -5.15 -9.41
CA ILE A 174 -0.68 -4.11 -10.17
C ILE A 174 -0.64 -2.84 -9.31
N GLU A 175 0.46 -2.61 -8.60
CA GLU A 175 0.61 -1.43 -7.74
C GLU A 175 1.16 -0.23 -8.52
N THR A 176 2.07 -0.47 -9.46
CA THR A 176 2.70 0.55 -10.30
C THR A 176 3.17 -0.04 -11.62
N ARG A 177 3.18 0.76 -12.69
CA ARG A 177 3.85 0.47 -13.98
C ARG A 177 5.22 1.14 -14.07
N GLN A 178 5.62 1.95 -13.09
CA GLN A 178 6.96 2.51 -13.06
C GLN A 178 7.99 1.40 -12.89
N PRO A 179 9.11 1.46 -13.65
CA PRO A 179 10.26 0.63 -13.34
C PRO A 179 10.84 1.02 -11.98
N GLU A 180 11.55 0.09 -11.35
CA GLU A 180 12.28 0.39 -10.11
C GLU A 180 13.31 1.49 -10.36
N PRO A 181 13.27 2.61 -9.62
CA PRO A 181 14.27 3.67 -9.75
C PRO A 181 15.60 3.23 -9.14
N GLN A 182 16.70 3.73 -9.69
CA GLN A 182 18.02 3.54 -9.10
C GLN A 182 18.04 4.05 -7.66
N GLY A 183 18.58 3.24 -6.74
CA GLY A 183 18.73 3.62 -5.34
C GLY A 183 17.54 3.28 -4.44
N ALA A 184 16.52 2.57 -4.92
CA ALA A 184 15.41 2.08 -4.07
C ALA A 184 15.93 1.28 -2.86
N ALA A 185 16.90 0.39 -3.06
CA ALA A 185 17.55 -0.35 -1.97
C ALA A 185 18.31 0.56 -0.99
N LEU A 186 18.99 1.59 -1.50
CA LEU A 186 19.73 2.56 -0.69
C LEU A 186 18.79 3.42 0.16
N GLU A 187 17.64 3.83 -0.39
CA GLU A 187 16.59 4.53 0.35
C GLU A 187 16.10 3.68 1.53
N ALA A 188 15.71 2.43 1.27
CA ALA A 188 15.27 1.49 2.30
C ALA A 188 16.34 1.30 3.38
N LEU A 189 17.60 1.06 2.99
CA LEU A 189 18.73 0.92 3.90
C LEU A 189 18.91 2.17 4.78
N ALA A 190 18.93 3.35 4.17
CA ALA A 190 19.09 4.62 4.89
C ALA A 190 17.96 4.85 5.90
N ARG A 191 16.71 4.55 5.54
CA ARG A 191 15.54 4.66 6.42
C ARG A 191 15.63 3.71 7.61
N VAL A 192 15.97 2.44 7.37
CA VAL A 192 16.11 1.46 8.45
C VAL A 192 17.26 1.83 9.38
N LEU A 193 18.43 2.19 8.85
CA LEU A 193 19.59 2.57 9.67
C LEU A 193 19.30 3.80 10.53
N ARG A 194 18.62 4.80 9.96
CA ARG A 194 18.21 6.01 10.69
C ARG A 194 17.33 5.70 11.91
N HIS A 195 16.47 4.70 11.81
CA HIS A 195 15.48 4.38 12.83
C HIS A 195 15.75 3.05 13.55
N ARG A 196 16.92 2.43 13.33
CA ARG A 196 17.27 1.07 13.77
C ARG A 196 17.02 0.84 15.25
N GLU A 197 17.54 1.73 16.10
CA GLU A 197 17.43 1.58 17.56
C GLU A 197 15.97 1.55 18.04
N LEU A 198 15.14 2.39 17.43
CA LEU A 198 13.72 2.46 17.76
C LEU A 198 12.96 1.26 17.20
N LEU A 199 13.23 0.86 15.95
CA LEU A 199 12.63 -0.33 15.32
C LEU A 199 12.90 -1.60 16.14
N LEU A 200 14.13 -1.76 16.65
CA LEU A 200 14.49 -2.87 17.52
C LEU A 200 13.78 -2.79 18.88
N THR A 201 13.68 -1.58 19.44
CA THR A 201 13.03 -1.33 20.74
C THR A 201 11.54 -1.63 20.72
N VAL A 202 10.81 -1.20 19.68
CA VAL A 202 9.35 -1.38 19.59
C VAL A 202 8.92 -2.77 19.13
N ASN A 203 9.85 -3.60 18.63
CA ASN A 203 9.52 -4.92 18.13
C ASN A 203 9.17 -5.88 19.30
N PRO A 204 7.99 -6.54 19.28
CA PRO A 204 7.54 -7.47 20.32
C PRO A 204 8.42 -8.71 20.44
N GLU A 205 9.07 -9.13 19.34
CA GLU A 205 10.03 -10.25 19.33
C GLU A 205 11.48 -9.80 19.53
N GLY A 206 11.70 -8.48 19.66
CA GLY A 206 13.00 -7.86 19.88
C GLY A 206 13.09 -7.19 21.26
N GLY A 207 13.19 -5.87 21.27
CA GLY A 207 13.42 -5.07 22.47
C GLY A 207 12.38 -5.23 23.56
N GLN A 208 11.09 -5.40 23.21
CA GLN A 208 10.04 -5.60 24.21
C GLN A 208 10.15 -6.94 24.95
N ARG A 209 10.81 -7.93 24.34
CA ARG A 209 11.03 -9.26 24.93
C ARG A 209 12.28 -9.32 25.82
N GLY A 210 13.21 -8.39 25.64
CA GLY A 210 14.41 -8.26 26.46
C GLY A 210 15.71 -8.10 25.66
N PRO A 211 16.84 -7.89 26.36
CA PRO A 211 18.12 -7.54 25.73
C PRO A 211 18.67 -8.64 24.80
N GLU A 212 18.51 -9.91 25.16
CA GLU A 212 18.96 -11.04 24.32
C GLU A 212 18.14 -11.14 23.01
N ALA A 213 16.82 -10.96 23.11
CA ALA A 213 15.93 -10.97 21.96
C ALA A 213 16.23 -9.78 21.02
N ARG A 214 16.48 -8.60 21.60
CA ARG A 214 16.95 -7.42 20.86
C ARG A 214 18.25 -7.70 20.10
N GLN A 215 19.24 -8.32 20.75
CA GLN A 215 20.53 -8.63 20.11
C GLN A 215 20.38 -9.65 18.98
N ARG A 216 19.57 -10.70 19.19
CA ARG A 216 19.26 -11.66 18.12
C ARG A 216 18.60 -10.99 16.93
N LEU A 217 17.59 -10.15 17.16
CA LEU A 217 16.90 -9.42 16.10
C LEU A 217 17.82 -8.42 15.40
N GLU A 218 18.72 -7.75 16.12
CA GLU A 218 19.71 -6.85 15.53
C GLU A 218 20.63 -7.59 14.55
N LEU A 219 21.13 -8.77 14.94
CA LEU A 219 21.95 -9.59 14.06
C LEU A 219 21.16 -10.10 12.85
N ALA A 220 19.92 -10.55 13.05
CA ALA A 220 19.03 -10.95 11.96
C ALA A 220 18.74 -9.80 10.98
N LEU A 221 18.52 -8.58 11.50
CA LEU A 221 18.31 -7.39 10.69
C LEU A 221 19.57 -7.06 9.87
N ARG A 222 20.77 -7.22 10.43
CA ARG A 222 22.03 -7.03 9.68
C ARG A 222 22.16 -8.06 8.54
N CYS A 223 21.75 -9.30 8.74
CA CYS A 223 21.68 -10.31 7.68
C CYS A 223 20.77 -9.84 6.53
N ALA A 224 19.55 -9.38 6.85
CA ALA A 224 18.61 -8.86 5.85
C ALA A 224 19.14 -7.61 5.13
N LEU A 225 19.73 -6.67 5.86
CA LEU A 225 20.30 -5.45 5.27
C LEU A 225 21.54 -5.72 4.41
N THR A 226 22.28 -6.79 4.68
CA THR A 226 23.41 -7.23 3.83
C THR A 226 22.89 -7.71 2.47
N ALA A 227 21.84 -8.54 2.46
CA ALA A 227 21.19 -8.99 1.23
C ALA A 227 20.52 -7.83 0.47
N LEU A 228 19.97 -6.84 1.18
CA LEU A 228 19.40 -5.63 0.59
C LEU A 228 20.48 -4.76 -0.09
N ALA A 229 21.63 -4.56 0.58
CA ALA A 229 22.68 -3.67 0.12
C ALA A 229 23.55 -4.27 -0.99
N LEU A 230 23.73 -5.59 -1.00
CA LEU A 230 24.57 -6.30 -1.95
C LEU A 230 23.70 -7.08 -2.93
N GLU A 231 23.34 -6.43 -4.04
CA GLU A 231 22.58 -7.07 -5.11
C GLU A 231 23.27 -8.35 -5.60
N GLY A 232 22.49 -9.42 -5.75
CA GLY A 232 22.99 -10.72 -6.21
C GLY A 232 23.68 -11.58 -5.13
N VAL A 233 23.80 -11.09 -3.89
CA VAL A 233 24.31 -11.90 -2.77
C VAL A 233 23.16 -12.71 -2.16
N PRO A 234 23.33 -14.03 -1.95
CA PRO A 234 22.30 -14.84 -1.32
C PRO A 234 22.02 -14.36 0.12
N PRO A 235 20.78 -14.52 0.62
CA PRO A 235 20.46 -14.15 2.00
C PRO A 235 21.37 -14.89 2.98
N VAL A 236 21.79 -14.18 4.04
CA VAL A 236 22.62 -14.75 5.11
C VAL A 236 21.69 -15.34 6.16
N ALA A 237 21.97 -16.58 6.59
CA ALA A 237 21.18 -17.24 7.64
C ALA A 237 21.18 -16.38 8.93
N PRO A 238 20.01 -16.00 9.45
CA PRO A 238 19.94 -15.23 10.68
C PRO A 238 20.02 -16.18 11.90
N PRO A 239 20.17 -15.64 13.12
CA PRO A 239 20.10 -16.45 14.34
C PRO A 239 18.75 -17.16 14.48
N ALA A 240 18.77 -18.35 15.08
CA ALA A 240 17.56 -19.13 15.31
C ALA A 240 16.50 -18.35 16.12
N GLY A 241 15.25 -18.44 15.70
CA GLY A 241 14.11 -17.79 16.38
C GLY A 241 14.02 -16.28 16.12
N SER A 242 14.48 -15.81 14.96
CA SER A 242 14.41 -14.41 14.53
C SER A 242 13.35 -14.15 13.45
N ALA A 243 12.81 -15.18 12.81
CA ALA A 243 11.85 -15.08 11.71
C ALA A 243 10.63 -14.22 12.07
N ALA A 244 10.02 -14.45 13.24
CA ALA A 244 8.84 -13.70 13.69
C ALA A 244 9.13 -12.20 13.85
N GLY A 245 10.32 -11.83 14.34
CA GLY A 245 10.73 -10.43 14.49
C GLY A 245 11.01 -9.74 13.17
N LEU A 246 11.59 -10.45 12.19
CA LEU A 246 11.79 -9.93 10.84
C LEU A 246 10.47 -9.71 10.11
N ARG A 247 9.54 -10.68 10.18
CA ARG A 247 8.20 -10.56 9.59
C ARG A 247 7.36 -9.49 10.27
N TYR A 248 7.52 -9.30 11.58
CA TYR A 248 6.90 -8.17 12.27
C TYR A 248 7.28 -6.83 11.64
N LEU A 249 8.57 -6.62 11.33
CA LEU A 249 9.05 -5.40 10.64
C LEU A 249 8.51 -5.32 9.22
N ARG A 250 8.58 -6.43 8.46
CA ARG A 250 8.07 -6.54 7.08
C ARG A 250 6.64 -6.04 7.00
N ASP A 251 5.76 -6.52 7.89
CA ASP A 251 4.33 -6.25 7.84
C ASP A 251 3.95 -4.80 8.19
N ARG A 252 4.87 -4.04 8.79
CA ARG A 252 4.60 -2.71 9.36
C ARG A 252 5.25 -1.56 8.61
N ILE A 253 5.93 -1.85 7.51
CA ILE A 253 6.38 -0.83 6.55
C ILE A 253 5.15 -0.12 5.99
N SER A 254 5.06 1.19 6.23
CA SER A 254 4.02 2.07 5.66
C SER A 254 4.54 2.80 4.42
N VAL A 255 3.86 2.61 3.30
CA VAL A 255 4.14 3.34 2.05
C VAL A 255 3.10 4.44 1.85
N PRO A 256 3.48 5.68 1.49
CA PRO A 256 4.84 6.20 1.26
C PRO A 256 5.49 6.82 2.51
N ARG A 257 4.84 6.75 3.68
CA ARG A 257 5.28 7.47 4.90
C ARG A 257 6.72 7.14 5.28
N ASP A 258 7.07 5.85 5.28
CA ASP A 258 8.37 5.39 5.75
C ASP A 258 9.41 5.43 4.62
N MET A 259 9.00 5.04 3.40
CA MET A 259 9.80 5.02 2.18
C MET A 259 8.91 4.88 0.93
N SER A 260 9.49 5.08 -0.26
CA SER A 260 8.83 4.86 -1.55
C SER A 260 8.40 3.40 -1.75
N LEU A 261 7.44 3.19 -2.65
CA LEU A 261 6.90 1.87 -2.98
C LEU A 261 8.00 0.87 -3.36
N HIS A 262 8.93 1.26 -4.23
CA HIS A 262 10.01 0.36 -4.65
C HIS A 262 11.00 0.06 -3.52
N ALA A 263 11.35 1.05 -2.69
CA ALA A 263 12.18 0.83 -1.51
C ALA A 263 11.52 -0.17 -0.54
N ALA A 264 10.21 -0.03 -0.31
CA ALA A 264 9.45 -0.95 0.53
C ALA A 264 9.44 -2.37 -0.03
N ARG A 265 9.24 -2.56 -1.35
CA ARG A 265 9.33 -3.88 -2.00
C ARG A 265 10.68 -4.55 -1.75
N ARG A 266 11.78 -3.81 -1.96
CA ARG A 266 13.14 -4.31 -1.72
C ARG A 266 13.35 -4.73 -0.27
N LEU A 267 12.90 -3.91 0.68
CA LEU A 267 13.01 -4.21 2.10
C LEU A 267 12.15 -5.42 2.51
N ARG A 268 10.88 -5.50 2.07
CA ARG A 268 10.00 -6.64 2.33
C ARG A 268 10.62 -7.94 1.81
N GLN A 269 11.14 -7.92 0.58
CA GLN A 269 11.81 -9.06 -0.03
C GLN A 269 13.03 -9.51 0.77
N ALA A 270 13.88 -8.58 1.22
CA ALA A 270 15.08 -8.91 1.99
C ALA A 270 14.73 -9.47 3.39
N LEU A 271 13.73 -8.89 4.06
CA LEU A 271 13.26 -9.35 5.37
C LEU A 271 12.64 -10.76 5.27
N GLU A 272 11.78 -10.99 4.27
CA GLU A 272 11.14 -12.29 4.11
C GLU A 272 12.13 -13.38 3.70
N ALA A 273 13.00 -13.10 2.72
CA ALA A 273 14.00 -14.07 2.29
C ALA A 273 14.95 -14.47 3.43
N THR A 274 15.28 -13.53 4.33
CA THR A 274 16.10 -13.80 5.51
C THR A 274 15.31 -14.59 6.56
N ALA A 275 14.06 -14.21 6.84
CA ALA A 275 13.20 -14.90 7.80
C ALA A 275 12.95 -16.37 7.40
N ALA A 276 12.75 -16.64 6.11
CA ALA A 276 12.54 -17.98 5.57
C ALA A 276 13.73 -18.93 5.77
N LEU A 277 14.96 -18.41 5.96
CA LEU A 277 16.12 -19.23 6.30
C LEU A 277 16.11 -19.74 7.74
N ASP A 278 15.37 -19.09 8.64
CA ASP A 278 15.20 -19.51 10.04
C ASP A 278 13.95 -20.38 10.21
N GLY A 279 12.81 -19.97 9.64
CA GLY A 279 11.61 -20.79 9.61
C GLY A 279 10.31 -20.04 9.34
N GLU A 280 9.18 -20.70 9.58
CA GLU A 280 7.83 -20.22 9.22
C GLU A 280 7.15 -19.33 10.28
N ALA A 281 7.84 -19.05 11.39
CA ALA A 281 7.26 -18.28 12.50
C ALA A 281 6.82 -16.88 12.05
N GLN A 282 5.56 -16.54 12.32
CA GLN A 282 4.99 -15.22 12.07
C GLN A 282 5.08 -14.36 13.33
N GLY A 283 5.22 -13.04 13.15
CA GLY A 283 5.06 -12.09 14.24
C GLY A 283 3.58 -11.94 14.65
N PRO A 284 3.29 -11.16 15.70
CA PRO A 284 1.92 -10.81 16.05
C PRO A 284 1.15 -10.23 14.84
N PRO A 285 -0.12 -10.62 14.65
CA PRO A 285 -0.90 -10.17 13.50
C PRO A 285 -1.12 -8.65 13.53
N LEU A 286 -1.40 -8.08 12.35
CA LEU A 286 -1.80 -6.67 12.25
C LEU A 286 -3.17 -6.46 12.94
N PRO A 287 -3.31 -5.44 13.80
CA PRO A 287 -4.60 -5.20 14.44
C PRO A 287 -5.63 -4.69 13.43
N VAL A 288 -6.83 -5.26 13.46
CA VAL A 288 -7.92 -4.90 12.52
C VAL A 288 -8.78 -3.73 13.00
N GLN A 289 -8.75 -3.41 14.30
CA GLN A 289 -9.56 -2.34 14.92
C GLN A 289 -8.81 -1.00 15.04
N HIS A 290 -7.47 -1.00 14.87
CA HIS A 290 -6.65 0.21 14.95
C HIS A 290 -5.28 0.00 14.29
N ARG A 291 -4.55 1.07 13.96
CA ARG A 291 -3.14 1.03 13.54
C ARG A 291 -2.17 1.70 14.52
N ARG A 292 -2.41 1.51 15.83
CA ARG A 292 -1.53 2.03 16.90
C ARG A 292 -0.12 1.44 16.86
N ASP A 293 0.05 0.29 16.22
CA ASP A 293 1.35 -0.32 15.93
C ASP A 293 2.18 0.48 14.91
N GLN A 294 1.59 1.50 14.28
CA GLN A 294 2.25 2.45 13.40
C GLN A 294 2.33 3.87 13.97
N ASP A 295 2.31 4.03 15.30
CA ASP A 295 2.44 5.36 15.93
C ASP A 295 3.77 6.05 15.53
N PRO A 296 3.73 7.21 14.86
CA PRO A 296 4.94 7.93 14.46
C PRO A 296 5.58 8.73 15.60
N ALA A 297 4.89 8.94 16.74
CA ALA A 297 5.35 9.84 17.79
C ALA A 297 6.75 9.49 18.35
N PRO A 298 7.10 8.21 18.60
CA PRO A 298 8.45 7.84 19.04
C PRO A 298 9.54 8.20 18.03
N PHE A 299 9.23 8.10 16.73
CA PHE A 299 10.18 8.42 15.64
C PHE A 299 10.40 9.93 15.49
N LEU A 300 9.36 10.74 15.74
CA LEU A 300 9.45 12.19 15.75
C LEU A 300 10.25 12.70 16.96
N ALA A 301 10.03 12.14 18.14
CA ALA A 301 10.76 12.50 19.36
C ALA A 301 12.26 12.21 19.23
N ALA A 302 12.62 11.03 18.69
CA ALA A 302 14.02 10.68 18.42
C ALA A 302 14.70 11.66 17.43
N ARG A 303 13.96 12.17 16.43
CA ARG A 303 14.48 13.17 15.49
C ARG A 303 14.85 14.49 16.16
N LEU A 304 14.11 14.90 17.20
CA LEU A 304 14.38 16.14 17.94
C LEU A 304 15.60 16.02 18.86
N GLN A 305 15.95 14.80 19.26
CA GLN A 305 17.07 14.52 20.17
C GLN A 305 18.38 14.20 19.42
N ALA A 306 18.31 13.84 18.14
CA ALA A 306 19.51 13.64 17.33
C ALA A 306 20.22 14.99 17.09
N PRO A 307 21.56 15.09 17.30
CA PRO A 307 22.30 16.29 16.96
C PRO A 307 22.08 16.61 15.47
N ARG A 308 21.79 17.87 15.16
CA ARG A 308 21.71 18.34 13.77
C ARG A 308 23.12 18.22 13.19
N SER A 309 23.36 17.18 12.39
CA SER A 309 24.53 17.06 11.52
C SER A 309 24.47 18.09 10.40
#